data_AF-E1KQC8-F1
#
_entry.id   AF-E1KQC8-F1
#
_cell.length_a   1.000
_cell.length_b   1.000
_cell.length_c   1.000
_cell.angle_alpha   90.00
_cell.angle_beta   90.00
_cell.angle_gamma   90.00
#
_symmetry.space_group_name_H-M   'P 1'
#
loop_
_entity.id
_entity.type
_entity.pdbx_description
1 polymer ?
#
loop_
_entity_poly.entity_id
_entity_poly.type
_entity_poly.pdbx_seq_one_letter_code
_entity_poly.pdbx_strand_id
1 'polypeptide(L)'
;MRPRSFVFGCSSFLLSTQHSFKVNFTMANKTLTLAKKAKNDEFYTQLGDIERELKHYKEHFKGKTVLCNCDDPRVSNFFKYFALNFEPLGLKRVIATCYKNKEPNLFSQNQSEQAVYIVYEGDKNGNRIIDDAEIDVKPLKGDGDFRSKECIELLKQADIVVTNPPFSLFREYVAQLVEYEKKFVIIGNQNAITYKEVFPYLMKNKIWIGYGFGDMGFKVPDYFEPKATRFWIDDTGQKWRSLGNICWFTNLDIQKRHEELILYKRYSPEEYPKYDNYGAINVNKVKEIPSDYDGVMGVPITFMDKYNPKQFEIIGMAEDNGRGYSGVESKWDGINPHCVINGRNKYKRIFIKRKQ
;
A
#
# COMPACT_ATOMS: atom_id res chain seq x y z
N MET A 1 72.77 -40.38 36.18
CA MET A 1 72.20 -41.72 35.94
C MET A 1 71.21 -41.62 34.78
N ARG A 2 71.39 -42.41 33.71
CA ARG A 2 70.34 -42.77 32.71
C ARG A 2 69.39 -43.80 33.37
N PRO A 3 68.14 -44.07 32.91
CA PRO A 3 67.77 -44.28 31.49
C PRO A 3 66.38 -43.78 31.03
N ARG A 4 66.25 -43.47 29.71
CA ARG A 4 65.44 -44.13 28.66
C ARG A 4 63.96 -44.33 29.00
N SER A 5 63.04 -43.78 28.22
CA SER A 5 62.38 -44.44 27.06
C SER A 5 61.22 -43.53 26.62
N PHE A 6 60.67 -43.46 25.40
CA PHE A 6 60.98 -43.99 24.07
C PHE A 6 60.31 -43.03 23.08
N VAL A 7 60.95 -42.82 21.93
CA VAL A 7 60.47 -42.03 20.79
C VAL A 7 59.66 -42.93 19.86
N PHE A 8 58.51 -42.46 19.39
CA PHE A 8 57.90 -42.71 18.06
C PHE A 8 56.80 -41.66 17.91
N GLY A 9 56.67 -40.83 16.87
CA GLY A 9 57.35 -40.71 15.60
C GLY A 9 56.45 -39.86 14.69
N CYS A 10 57.07 -39.25 13.68
CA CYS A 10 56.46 -38.70 12.46
C CYS A 10 55.78 -37.31 12.46
N SER A 11 56.56 -36.40 11.84
CA SER A 11 56.19 -35.64 10.65
C SER A 11 55.32 -34.40 10.80
N SER A 12 56.04 -33.30 10.91
CA SER A 12 55.69 -31.97 10.40
C SER A 12 55.27 -31.99 8.93
N PHE A 13 54.04 -31.56 8.66
CA PHE A 13 53.68 -30.89 7.41
C PHE A 13 52.68 -29.77 7.72
N LEU A 14 53.12 -28.53 7.50
CA LEU A 14 52.28 -27.34 7.46
C LEU A 14 51.35 -27.44 6.26
N LEU A 15 50.04 -27.43 6.49
CA LEU A 15 49.02 -27.21 5.46
C LEU A 15 48.00 -26.21 6.02
N SER A 16 48.09 -24.97 5.51
CA SER A 16 47.10 -23.93 5.73
C SER A 16 45.79 -24.34 5.07
N THR A 17 44.75 -24.59 5.85
CA THR A 17 43.40 -24.82 5.34
C THR A 17 42.62 -23.50 5.37
N GLN A 18 42.70 -22.72 4.29
CA GLN A 18 41.63 -21.78 3.95
C GLN A 18 40.40 -22.60 3.53
N HIS A 19 39.39 -22.68 4.39
CA HIS A 19 38.08 -23.17 4.00
C HIS A 19 37.37 -22.09 3.18
N SER A 20 37.43 -22.21 1.85
CA SER A 20 36.50 -21.50 0.97
C SER A 20 35.12 -22.16 1.06
N PHE A 21 34.13 -21.47 1.63
CA PHE A 21 32.73 -21.87 1.52
C PHE A 21 32.25 -21.53 0.11
N LYS A 22 32.23 -22.51 -0.80
CA LYS A 22 31.44 -22.41 -2.04
C LYS A 22 29.96 -22.62 -1.71
N VAL A 23 29.22 -21.51 -1.61
CA VAL A 23 27.76 -21.55 -1.65
C VAL A 23 27.34 -21.64 -3.12
N ASN A 24 26.94 -22.84 -3.55
CA ASN A 24 26.22 -23.01 -4.81
C ASN A 24 24.80 -22.46 -4.63
N PHE A 25 24.54 -21.23 -5.10
CA PHE A 25 23.19 -20.75 -5.30
C PHE A 25 22.59 -21.45 -6.51
N THR A 26 21.67 -22.39 -6.27
CA THR A 26 20.74 -22.86 -7.29
C THR A 26 19.86 -21.68 -7.73
N MET A 27 20.26 -21.04 -8.83
CA MET A 27 19.45 -20.08 -9.58
C MET A 27 18.31 -20.82 -10.29
N ALA A 28 17.20 -21.06 -9.57
CA ALA A 28 15.95 -21.48 -10.20
C ALA A 28 14.74 -21.01 -9.38
N ASN A 29 13.74 -20.47 -10.10
CA ASN A 29 12.38 -20.06 -9.71
C ASN A 29 12.12 -18.67 -9.10
N LYS A 30 13.08 -17.89 -8.60
CA LYS A 30 12.75 -16.53 -8.07
C LYS A 30 12.31 -15.55 -9.18
N THR A 31 12.96 -15.55 -10.33
CA THR A 31 12.71 -14.59 -11.43
C THR A 31 11.36 -14.82 -12.12
N LEU A 32 10.97 -16.08 -12.32
CA LEU A 32 9.66 -16.45 -12.92
C LEU A 32 8.49 -16.12 -11.99
N THR A 33 8.64 -16.30 -10.68
CA THR A 33 7.61 -15.93 -9.70
C THR A 33 7.46 -14.42 -9.57
N LEU A 34 8.56 -13.66 -9.67
CA LEU A 34 8.53 -12.19 -9.66
C LEU A 34 7.88 -11.62 -10.93
N ALA A 35 8.23 -12.13 -12.11
CA ALA A 35 7.61 -11.71 -13.37
C ALA A 35 6.12 -12.07 -13.44
N LYS A 36 5.72 -13.25 -12.91
CA LYS A 36 4.30 -13.62 -12.77
C LYS A 36 3.55 -12.76 -11.75
N LYS A 37 4.22 -12.28 -10.69
CA LYS A 37 3.62 -11.35 -9.71
C LYS A 37 3.43 -9.96 -10.30
N ALA A 38 4.42 -9.43 -11.01
CA ALA A 38 4.33 -8.14 -11.71
C ALA A 38 3.16 -8.10 -12.71
N LYS A 39 3.01 -9.14 -13.54
CA LYS A 39 1.88 -9.25 -14.50
C LYS A 39 0.49 -9.30 -13.85
N ASN A 40 0.39 -9.71 -12.59
CA ASN A 40 -0.90 -9.83 -11.88
C ASN A 40 -1.27 -8.55 -11.11
N ASP A 41 -0.40 -7.54 -11.08
CA ASP A 41 -0.61 -6.28 -10.35
C ASP A 41 -0.96 -5.09 -11.25
N GLU A 42 -1.12 -5.32 -12.56
CA GLU A 42 -1.52 -4.29 -13.52
C GLU A 42 -3.02 -4.02 -13.49
N PHE A 43 -3.40 -3.08 -12.62
CA PHE A 43 -4.77 -2.66 -12.40
C PHE A 43 -4.93 -1.18 -12.75
N TYR A 44 -5.52 -0.90 -13.92
CA TYR A 44 -5.71 0.49 -14.36
C TYR A 44 -6.99 1.06 -13.75
N THR A 45 -6.82 2.14 -12.98
CA THR A 45 -7.88 2.79 -12.20
C THR A 45 -8.79 3.62 -13.11
N GLN A 46 -10.09 3.63 -12.85
CA GLN A 46 -11.07 4.42 -13.61
C GLN A 46 -11.03 5.89 -13.20
N LEU A 47 -11.20 6.79 -14.17
CA LEU A 47 -11.31 8.23 -13.90
C LEU A 47 -12.42 8.56 -12.89
N GLY A 48 -13.59 7.92 -13.01
CA GLY A 48 -14.70 8.15 -12.08
C GLY A 48 -14.41 7.71 -10.63
N ASP A 49 -13.57 6.69 -10.41
CA ASP A 49 -13.11 6.32 -9.06
C ASP A 49 -12.18 7.40 -8.49
N ILE A 50 -11.27 7.92 -9.32
CA ILE A 50 -10.35 9.01 -8.96
C ILE A 50 -11.14 10.28 -8.62
N GLU A 51 -12.09 10.69 -9.45
CA GLU A 51 -12.91 11.88 -9.23
C GLU A 51 -13.74 11.79 -7.94
N ARG A 52 -14.32 10.61 -7.66
CA ARG A 52 -15.08 10.36 -6.43
C ARG A 52 -14.23 10.50 -5.17
N GLU A 53 -12.98 10.05 -5.21
CA GLU A 53 -12.05 10.20 -4.10
C GLU A 53 -11.54 11.65 -4.00
N LEU A 54 -10.93 12.16 -5.07
CA LEU A 54 -10.16 13.40 -5.05
C LEU A 54 -10.99 14.67 -4.85
N LYS A 55 -12.32 14.62 -5.07
CA LYS A 55 -13.20 15.74 -4.72
C LYS A 55 -13.11 16.16 -3.25
N HIS A 56 -12.68 15.26 -2.36
CA HIS A 56 -12.53 15.50 -0.93
C HIS A 56 -11.19 16.15 -0.54
N TYR A 57 -10.28 16.36 -1.52
CA TYR A 57 -8.91 16.79 -1.27
C TYR A 57 -8.55 18.12 -1.96
N LYS A 58 -9.50 18.76 -2.64
CA LYS A 58 -9.28 19.94 -3.51
C LYS A 58 -8.43 21.02 -2.85
N GLU A 59 -8.74 21.38 -1.60
CA GLU A 59 -8.06 22.44 -0.84
C GLU A 59 -6.57 22.14 -0.60
N HIS A 60 -6.17 20.87 -0.62
CA HIS A 60 -4.77 20.47 -0.42
C HIS A 60 -3.89 20.70 -1.64
N PHE A 61 -4.46 20.88 -2.84
CA PHE A 61 -3.71 20.92 -4.10
C PHE A 61 -3.21 22.31 -4.51
N LYS A 62 -3.74 23.39 -3.93
CA LYS A 62 -3.38 24.75 -4.32
C LYS A 62 -1.88 25.02 -4.16
N GLY A 63 -1.25 25.44 -5.25
CA GLY A 63 0.18 25.74 -5.37
C GLY A 63 1.08 24.52 -5.24
N LYS A 64 0.54 23.30 -5.32
CA LYS A 64 1.30 22.06 -5.10
C LYS A 64 1.80 21.42 -6.38
N THR A 65 2.91 20.70 -6.24
CA THR A 65 3.42 19.76 -7.23
C THR A 65 2.89 18.36 -6.91
N VAL A 66 2.15 17.77 -7.85
CA VAL A 66 1.62 16.42 -7.72
C VAL A 66 2.48 15.45 -8.52
N LEU A 67 2.81 14.30 -7.91
CA LEU A 67 3.46 13.19 -8.59
C LEU A 67 2.49 12.01 -8.73
N CYS A 68 2.34 11.53 -9.97
CA CYS A 68 1.58 10.34 -10.31
C CYS A 68 2.54 9.28 -10.86
N ASN A 69 3.04 8.37 -10.01
CA ASN A 69 3.76 7.21 -10.51
C ASN A 69 2.80 6.36 -11.36
N CYS A 70 3.17 5.94 -12.56
CA CYS A 70 2.32 5.07 -13.37
C CYS A 70 3.16 4.19 -14.31
N ASP A 71 2.56 3.13 -14.81
CA ASP A 71 3.19 2.30 -15.83
C ASP A 71 3.27 3.04 -17.16
N ASP A 72 2.23 3.79 -17.53
CA ASP A 72 2.26 4.69 -18.69
C ASP A 72 1.45 5.97 -18.41
N PRO A 73 2.09 7.16 -18.41
CA PRO A 73 1.42 8.42 -18.12
C PRO A 73 0.42 8.84 -19.20
N ARG A 74 0.56 8.34 -20.43
CA ARG A 74 -0.32 8.64 -21.57
C ARG A 74 -1.73 8.08 -21.38
N VAL A 75 -1.84 6.95 -20.71
CA VAL A 75 -3.12 6.29 -20.39
C VAL A 75 -3.48 6.39 -18.91
N SER A 76 -2.66 7.09 -18.12
CA SER A 76 -2.88 7.26 -16.68
C SER A 76 -4.06 8.20 -16.44
N ASN A 77 -5.16 7.64 -15.93
CA ASN A 77 -6.30 8.44 -15.51
C ASN A 77 -5.98 9.38 -14.33
N PHE A 78 -4.90 9.12 -13.57
CA PHE A 78 -4.41 10.06 -12.57
C PHE A 78 -3.81 11.30 -13.21
N PHE A 79 -2.89 11.13 -14.17
CA PHE A 79 -2.34 12.26 -14.91
C PHE A 79 -3.44 13.02 -15.64
N LYS A 80 -4.32 12.31 -16.35
CA LYS A 80 -5.47 12.90 -17.04
C LYS A 80 -6.35 13.73 -16.10
N TYR A 81 -6.66 13.22 -14.91
CA TYR A 81 -7.44 13.97 -13.91
C TYR A 81 -6.74 15.29 -13.55
N PHE A 82 -5.46 15.24 -13.17
CA PHE A 82 -4.76 16.44 -12.72
C PHE A 82 -4.47 17.43 -13.84
N ALA A 83 -4.18 16.96 -15.04
CA ALA A 83 -3.99 17.84 -16.20
C ALA A 83 -5.32 18.55 -16.56
N LEU A 84 -6.44 17.83 -16.62
CA LEU A 84 -7.75 18.42 -16.94
C LEU A 84 -8.27 19.36 -15.84
N ASN A 85 -7.82 19.17 -14.60
CA ASN A 85 -8.21 19.98 -13.45
C ASN A 85 -7.08 20.89 -12.96
N PHE A 86 -6.05 21.14 -13.78
CA PHE A 86 -4.84 21.85 -13.33
C PHE A 86 -5.15 23.25 -12.80
N GLU A 87 -5.80 24.09 -13.63
CA GLU A 87 -6.18 25.44 -13.26
C GLU A 87 -7.25 25.49 -12.16
N PRO A 88 -8.35 24.69 -12.21
CA PRO A 88 -9.33 24.65 -11.13
C PRO A 88 -8.78 24.23 -9.77
N LEU A 89 -7.76 23.36 -9.74
CA LEU A 89 -7.09 22.93 -8.51
C LEU A 89 -5.98 23.92 -8.08
N GLY A 90 -5.63 24.87 -8.95
CA GLY A 90 -4.55 25.83 -8.74
C GLY A 90 -3.20 25.14 -8.56
N LEU A 91 -2.95 24.06 -9.31
CA LEU A 91 -1.70 23.31 -9.22
C LEU A 91 -0.51 24.15 -9.68
N LYS A 92 0.67 23.82 -9.15
CA LYS A 92 1.94 24.39 -9.64
C LYS A 92 2.51 23.56 -10.78
N ARG A 93 2.41 22.23 -10.65
CA ARG A 93 3.05 21.26 -11.55
C ARG A 93 2.47 19.87 -11.34
N VAL A 94 2.39 19.08 -12.41
CA VAL A 94 2.09 17.66 -12.38
C VAL A 94 3.26 16.91 -13.00
N ILE A 95 3.77 15.90 -12.30
CA ILE A 95 4.83 15.01 -12.76
C ILE A 95 4.22 13.62 -12.86
N ALA A 96 4.45 12.90 -13.95
CA ALA A 96 4.09 11.49 -14.04
C ALA A 96 5.25 10.68 -14.61
N THR A 97 5.70 9.66 -13.87
CA THR A 97 6.76 8.75 -14.31
C THR A 97 6.17 7.59 -15.09
N CYS A 98 6.89 7.09 -16.09
CA CYS A 98 6.56 5.92 -16.89
C CYS A 98 7.53 4.79 -16.57
N TYR A 99 7.01 3.61 -16.22
CA TYR A 99 7.81 2.39 -16.19
C TYR A 99 7.86 1.78 -17.59
N LYS A 100 9.03 1.35 -18.03
CA LYS A 100 9.30 0.86 -19.40
C LYS A 100 8.17 -0.04 -19.94
N ASN A 101 7.45 0.42 -20.97
CA ASN A 101 6.65 -0.47 -21.81
C ASN A 101 6.68 -0.09 -23.29
N LYS A 102 6.80 -1.14 -24.12
CA LYS A 102 6.94 -1.09 -25.57
C LYS A 102 5.58 -0.80 -26.18
N GLU A 103 5.33 0.43 -26.65
CA GLU A 103 4.45 0.80 -27.78
C GLU A 103 4.12 2.32 -27.76
N PRO A 104 3.83 2.93 -28.93
CA PRO A 104 4.21 4.30 -29.29
C PRO A 104 3.32 5.42 -28.70
N ASN A 105 3.69 6.68 -28.98
CA ASN A 105 3.07 7.93 -28.51
C ASN A 105 1.53 7.95 -28.59
N LEU A 106 0.90 8.91 -27.90
CA LEU A 106 -0.56 9.12 -27.93
C LEU A 106 -1.11 9.13 -29.37
N PHE A 107 -0.32 9.57 -30.37
CA PHE A 107 -0.63 9.51 -31.82
C PHE A 107 0.59 9.41 -32.78
N SER A 108 1.74 8.82 -32.40
CA SER A 108 2.86 8.67 -33.36
C SER A 108 3.78 7.47 -33.14
N GLN A 109 4.04 6.76 -34.25
CA GLN A 109 4.84 5.54 -34.40
C GLN A 109 6.34 5.78 -34.17
N ASN A 110 6.78 5.94 -32.93
CA ASN A 110 8.19 5.74 -32.59
C ASN A 110 8.32 4.89 -31.32
N GLN A 111 8.93 3.72 -31.48
CA GLN A 111 9.32 2.82 -30.40
C GLN A 111 10.46 3.47 -29.60
N SER A 112 10.20 3.87 -28.36
CA SER A 112 11.27 4.18 -27.40
C SER A 112 11.40 3.03 -26.42
N GLU A 113 12.57 2.38 -26.38
CA GLU A 113 12.90 1.35 -25.38
C GLU A 113 13.23 1.93 -23.98
N GLN A 114 13.11 3.25 -23.83
CA GLN A 114 13.56 4.01 -22.67
C GLN A 114 12.37 4.51 -21.85
N ALA A 115 12.42 4.31 -20.53
CA ALA A 115 11.45 4.90 -19.62
C ALA A 115 11.49 6.43 -19.71
N VAL A 116 10.35 7.09 -19.46
CA VAL A 116 10.22 8.55 -19.53
C VAL A 116 9.49 9.08 -18.32
N TYR A 117 9.55 10.39 -18.10
CA TYR A 117 8.59 11.07 -17.25
C TYR A 117 8.08 12.30 -17.98
N ILE A 118 6.85 12.69 -17.66
CA ILE A 118 6.23 13.88 -18.21
C ILE A 118 6.06 14.93 -17.12
N VAL A 119 6.21 16.19 -17.52
CA VAL A 119 5.96 17.35 -16.68
C VAL A 119 4.93 18.23 -17.38
N TYR A 120 3.88 18.59 -16.64
CA TYR A 120 2.88 19.54 -17.05
C TYR A 120 2.81 20.70 -16.05
N GLU A 121 2.85 21.93 -16.56
CA GLU A 121 2.90 23.16 -15.75
C GLU A 121 1.72 24.11 -16.03
N GLY A 122 0.64 23.58 -16.62
CA GLY A 122 -0.55 24.33 -16.96
C GLY A 122 -0.59 24.78 -18.42
N ASP A 123 -1.71 25.42 -18.75
CA ASP A 123 -2.00 25.93 -20.10
C ASP A 123 -1.13 27.18 -20.38
N LYS A 124 -0.24 27.06 -21.36
CA LYS A 124 0.74 28.09 -21.74
C LYS A 124 0.25 28.93 -22.91
N ASN A 125 -0.63 28.38 -23.76
CA ASN A 125 -1.04 29.02 -25.00
C ASN A 125 -2.49 29.55 -24.96
N GLY A 126 -3.21 29.29 -23.87
CA GLY A 126 -4.57 29.75 -23.59
C GLY A 126 -5.67 28.98 -24.32
N ASN A 127 -5.35 27.87 -24.99
CA ASN A 127 -6.31 27.10 -25.79
C ASN A 127 -7.17 26.15 -24.93
N ARG A 128 -6.83 25.96 -23.64
CA ARG A 128 -7.47 25.06 -22.68
C ARG A 128 -7.47 23.59 -23.10
N ILE A 129 -6.53 23.21 -23.95
CA ILE A 129 -6.34 21.86 -24.46
C ILE A 129 -4.96 21.41 -24.00
N ILE A 130 -4.90 20.24 -23.37
CA ILE A 130 -3.63 19.60 -23.04
C ILE A 130 -3.05 19.07 -24.36
N ASP A 131 -2.02 19.73 -24.87
CA ASP A 131 -1.36 19.36 -26.12
C ASP A 131 0.13 19.03 -25.93
N ASP A 132 0.71 18.41 -26.96
CA ASP A 132 2.11 17.98 -26.96
C ASP A 132 3.10 19.16 -26.84
N ALA A 133 2.67 20.41 -27.10
CA ALA A 133 3.53 21.58 -26.90
C ALA A 133 3.62 21.99 -25.42
N GLU A 134 2.66 21.58 -24.59
CA GLU A 134 2.64 21.87 -23.16
C GLU A 134 3.21 20.75 -22.28
N ILE A 135 3.16 19.51 -22.79
CA ILE A 135 3.71 18.34 -22.12
C ILE A 135 5.20 18.21 -22.41
N ASP A 136 6.02 18.38 -21.38
CA ASP A 136 7.47 18.19 -21.46
C ASP A 136 7.81 16.71 -21.16
N VAL A 137 8.20 15.96 -22.19
CA VAL A 137 8.57 14.54 -22.10
C VAL A 137 10.09 14.40 -21.96
N LYS A 138 10.54 13.80 -20.85
CA LYS A 138 11.96 13.66 -20.53
C LYS A 138 12.35 12.18 -20.36
N PRO A 139 13.48 11.74 -20.93
CA PRO A 139 13.95 10.37 -20.78
C PRO A 139 14.47 10.11 -19.35
N LEU A 140 14.18 8.92 -18.83
CA LEU A 140 14.79 8.35 -17.64
C LEU A 140 15.99 7.48 -18.04
N LYS A 141 17.01 7.42 -17.20
CA LYS A 141 18.21 6.60 -17.41
C LYS A 141 17.98 5.13 -17.08
N GLY A 142 17.10 4.85 -16.12
CA GLY A 142 16.72 3.53 -15.66
C GLY A 142 15.38 3.06 -16.25
N ASP A 143 14.72 2.16 -15.53
CA ASP A 143 13.47 1.51 -15.94
C ASP A 143 12.20 2.20 -15.43
N GLY A 144 12.34 3.24 -14.60
CA GLY A 144 11.22 3.95 -13.97
C GLY A 144 10.78 3.35 -12.63
N ASP A 145 11.53 2.41 -12.05
CA ASP A 145 11.27 1.91 -10.71
C ASP A 145 11.31 3.06 -9.69
N PHE A 146 10.29 3.15 -8.83
CA PHE A 146 10.17 4.22 -7.83
C PHE A 146 11.35 4.27 -6.83
N ARG A 147 12.13 3.19 -6.74
CA ARG A 147 13.34 3.07 -5.90
C ARG A 147 14.59 3.61 -6.57
N SER A 148 14.55 3.84 -7.88
CA SER A 148 15.67 4.40 -8.63
C SER A 148 16.00 5.82 -8.16
N LYS A 149 17.28 6.19 -8.21
CA LYS A 149 17.74 7.52 -7.78
C LYS A 149 17.00 8.65 -8.50
N GLU A 150 16.76 8.51 -9.80
CA GLU A 150 16.05 9.52 -10.59
C GLU A 150 14.57 9.66 -10.19
N CYS A 151 13.87 8.55 -9.92
CA CYS A 151 12.49 8.61 -9.45
C CYS A 151 12.40 9.19 -8.03
N ILE A 152 13.41 8.94 -7.19
CA ILE A 152 13.54 9.59 -5.89
C ILE A 152 13.75 11.10 -6.03
N GLU A 153 14.54 11.57 -7.02
CA GLU A 153 14.68 13.01 -7.27
C GLU A 153 13.38 13.66 -7.77
N LEU A 154 12.54 12.93 -8.51
CA LEU A 154 11.19 13.38 -8.87
C LEU A 154 10.26 13.38 -7.65
N LEU A 155 10.33 12.36 -6.79
CA LEU A 155 9.61 12.30 -5.53
C LEU A 155 9.94 13.49 -4.62
N LYS A 156 11.23 13.84 -4.52
CA LYS A 156 11.69 14.98 -3.72
C LYS A 156 11.08 16.30 -4.19
N GLN A 157 10.89 16.49 -5.49
CA GLN A 157 10.25 17.68 -6.07
C GLN A 157 8.73 17.74 -5.82
N ALA A 158 8.08 16.62 -5.55
CA ALA A 158 6.65 16.54 -5.34
C ALA A 158 6.25 16.93 -3.91
N ASP A 159 5.12 17.62 -3.78
CA ASP A 159 4.48 17.89 -2.50
C ASP A 159 3.53 16.74 -2.13
N ILE A 160 2.77 16.25 -3.11
CA ILE A 160 1.73 15.23 -2.94
C ILE A 160 1.90 14.12 -3.97
N VAL A 161 1.83 12.87 -3.53
CA VAL A 161 1.82 11.68 -4.42
C VAL A 161 0.40 11.14 -4.54
N VAL A 162 -0.09 10.96 -5.76
CA VAL A 162 -1.44 10.44 -6.00
C VAL A 162 -1.41 9.37 -7.09
N THR A 163 -1.63 8.10 -6.71
CA THR A 163 -1.47 6.97 -7.64
C THR A 163 -2.10 5.65 -7.14
N ASN A 164 -2.18 4.66 -8.02
CA ASN A 164 -2.35 3.25 -7.70
C ASN A 164 -0.99 2.52 -7.75
N PRO A 165 -0.27 2.36 -6.62
CA PRO A 165 0.99 1.64 -6.60
C PRO A 165 0.79 0.12 -6.80
N PRO A 166 1.81 -0.61 -7.26
CA PRO A 166 1.76 -2.08 -7.34
C PRO A 166 1.48 -2.69 -5.97
N PHE A 167 0.45 -3.52 -5.86
CA PHE A 167 0.02 -4.07 -4.57
C PHE A 167 1.08 -4.96 -3.92
N SER A 168 1.90 -5.67 -4.70
CA SER A 168 3.04 -6.44 -4.17
C SER A 168 4.14 -5.58 -3.55
N LEU A 169 4.26 -4.30 -3.95
CA LEU A 169 5.28 -3.37 -3.46
C LEU A 169 4.71 -2.33 -2.48
N PHE A 170 3.42 -2.43 -2.13
CA PHE A 170 2.72 -1.43 -1.30
C PHE A 170 3.43 -1.11 0.02
N ARG A 171 3.98 -2.12 0.72
CA ARG A 171 4.69 -1.94 2.00
C ARG A 171 5.93 -1.05 1.84
N GLU A 172 6.74 -1.36 0.83
CA GLU A 172 7.98 -0.64 0.52
C GLU A 172 7.67 0.78 0.01
N TYR A 173 6.63 0.90 -0.82
CA TYR A 173 6.17 2.18 -1.35
C TYR A 173 5.70 3.13 -0.23
N VAL A 174 4.83 2.67 0.67
CA VAL A 174 4.38 3.46 1.83
C VAL A 174 5.54 3.84 2.73
N ALA A 175 6.47 2.93 3.00
CA ALA A 175 7.65 3.22 3.82
C ALA A 175 8.48 4.35 3.21
N GLN A 176 8.72 4.31 1.89
CA GLN A 176 9.42 5.39 1.18
C GLN A 176 8.66 6.72 1.26
N LEU A 177 7.35 6.74 1.01
CA LEU A 177 6.57 7.98 1.09
C LEU A 177 6.63 8.62 2.49
N VAL A 178 6.61 7.79 3.54
CA VAL A 178 6.73 8.26 4.93
C VAL A 178 8.16 8.74 5.22
N GLU A 179 9.19 8.03 4.75
CA GLU A 179 10.61 8.41 4.92
C GLU A 179 10.92 9.77 4.29
N TYR A 180 10.37 10.04 3.11
CA TYR A 180 10.51 11.34 2.42
C TYR A 180 9.46 12.38 2.85
N GLU A 181 8.71 12.11 3.92
CA GLU A 181 7.69 12.99 4.51
C GLU A 181 6.64 13.49 3.50
N LYS A 182 6.31 12.67 2.50
CA LYS A 182 5.40 13.06 1.42
C LYS A 182 3.96 13.00 1.88
N LYS A 183 3.17 13.96 1.38
CA LYS A 183 1.72 13.85 1.42
C LYS A 183 1.25 12.92 0.32
N PHE A 184 0.18 12.16 0.54
CA PHE A 184 -0.28 11.22 -0.48
C PHE A 184 -1.75 10.84 -0.39
N VAL A 185 -2.28 10.36 -1.53
CA VAL A 185 -3.57 9.68 -1.67
C VAL A 185 -3.35 8.49 -2.61
N ILE A 186 -3.29 7.28 -2.08
CA ILE A 186 -2.90 6.08 -2.84
C ILE A 186 -3.88 4.95 -2.68
N ILE A 187 -3.99 4.10 -3.69
CA ILE A 187 -4.84 2.92 -3.66
C ILE A 187 -4.08 1.74 -3.06
N GLY A 188 -4.75 0.94 -2.23
CA GLY A 188 -4.18 -0.28 -1.71
C GLY A 188 -5.25 -1.32 -1.40
N ASN A 189 -4.79 -2.51 -1.02
CA ASN A 189 -5.67 -3.54 -0.52
C ASN A 189 -5.98 -3.34 0.97
N GLN A 190 -7.20 -3.59 1.43
CA GLN A 190 -7.59 -3.51 2.84
C GLN A 190 -6.73 -4.39 3.75
N ASN A 191 -6.21 -5.52 3.24
CA ASN A 191 -5.28 -6.36 4.00
C ASN A 191 -4.03 -5.59 4.45
N ALA A 192 -3.64 -4.53 3.72
CA ALA A 192 -2.50 -3.69 4.06
C ALA A 192 -2.65 -3.00 5.41
N ILE A 193 -3.87 -2.82 5.91
CA ILE A 193 -4.15 -2.30 7.25
C ILE A 193 -3.39 -3.09 8.33
N THR A 194 -3.24 -4.40 8.12
CA THR A 194 -2.65 -5.32 9.11
C THR A 194 -1.20 -5.69 8.80
N TYR A 195 -0.60 -5.04 7.81
CA TYR A 195 0.80 -5.26 7.49
C TYR A 195 1.68 -4.65 8.59
N LYS A 196 2.73 -5.37 8.98
CA LYS A 196 3.62 -5.00 10.10
C LYS A 196 4.32 -3.66 9.89
N GLU A 197 4.53 -3.30 8.63
CA GLU A 197 5.19 -2.07 8.19
C GLU A 197 4.20 -0.90 8.01
N VAL A 198 2.89 -1.18 7.85
CA VAL A 198 1.87 -0.16 7.60
C VAL A 198 1.08 0.18 8.87
N PHE A 199 0.68 -0.82 9.65
CA PHE A 199 -0.12 -0.64 10.85
C PHE A 199 0.49 0.33 11.88
N PRO A 200 1.81 0.35 12.13
CA PRO A 200 2.40 1.34 13.05
C PRO A 200 2.12 2.77 12.64
N TYR A 201 2.05 3.04 11.34
CA TYR A 201 1.72 4.37 10.84
C TYR A 201 0.24 4.70 11.03
N LEU A 202 -0.67 3.73 10.89
CA LEU A 202 -2.08 3.90 11.21
C LEU A 202 -2.28 4.19 12.70
N MET A 203 -1.67 3.37 13.57
CA MET A 203 -1.77 3.50 15.03
C MET A 203 -1.20 4.84 15.53
N LYS A 204 -0.08 5.30 14.94
CA LYS A 204 0.54 6.60 15.25
C LYS A 204 -0.15 7.78 14.54
N ASN A 205 -1.29 7.57 13.89
CA ASN A 205 -2.03 8.60 13.14
C ASN A 205 -1.20 9.31 12.05
N LYS A 206 -0.22 8.61 11.45
CA LYS A 206 0.58 9.12 10.32
C LYS A 206 -0.07 8.82 8.97
N ILE A 207 -0.94 7.81 8.90
CA ILE A 207 -1.72 7.39 7.73
C ILE A 207 -3.13 7.06 8.19
N TRP A 208 -4.13 7.22 7.33
CA TRP A 208 -5.52 6.81 7.54
C TRP A 208 -6.18 6.39 6.22
N ILE A 209 -7.42 5.91 6.32
CA ILE A 209 -8.22 5.45 5.19
C ILE A 209 -8.95 6.65 4.55
N GLY A 210 -8.89 6.74 3.22
CA GLY A 210 -9.61 7.70 2.40
C GLY A 210 -11.11 7.39 2.29
N TYR A 211 -11.82 7.99 1.33
CA TYR A 211 -13.27 7.83 1.21
C TYR A 211 -13.66 6.48 0.61
N GLY A 212 -13.01 6.08 -0.49
CA GLY A 212 -13.28 4.82 -1.16
C GLY A 212 -12.80 3.61 -0.37
N PHE A 213 -13.71 2.68 -0.11
CA PHE A 213 -13.48 1.48 0.67
C PHE A 213 -14.45 0.36 0.24
N GLY A 214 -13.92 -0.73 -0.33
CA GLY A 214 -14.68 -1.90 -0.74
C GLY A 214 -14.46 -2.28 -2.20
N ASP A 215 -15.57 -2.45 -2.91
CA ASP A 215 -15.59 -2.87 -4.31
C ASP A 215 -15.05 -1.78 -5.24
N MET A 216 -14.07 -2.15 -6.07
CA MET A 216 -13.57 -1.28 -7.14
C MET A 216 -13.25 -2.09 -8.39
N GLY A 217 -13.58 -1.53 -9.56
CA GLY A 217 -13.31 -2.12 -10.88
C GLY A 217 -12.06 -1.51 -11.51
N PHE A 218 -11.30 -2.36 -12.20
CA PHE A 218 -10.08 -1.99 -12.90
C PHE A 218 -10.11 -2.55 -14.32
N LYS A 219 -9.55 -1.81 -15.27
CA LYS A 219 -9.15 -2.40 -16.54
C LYS A 219 -7.91 -3.27 -16.29
N VAL A 220 -7.81 -4.37 -17.02
CA VAL A 220 -6.66 -5.28 -16.97
C VAL A 220 -6.14 -5.54 -18.38
N PRO A 221 -4.84 -5.85 -18.56
CA PRO A 221 -4.25 -6.11 -19.88
C PRO A 221 -4.90 -7.27 -20.63
N ASP A 222 -4.69 -7.32 -21.94
CA ASP A 222 -5.22 -8.39 -22.80
C ASP A 222 -4.67 -9.78 -22.46
N TYR A 223 -3.46 -9.87 -21.90
CA TYR A 223 -2.92 -11.14 -21.39
C TYR A 223 -3.43 -11.53 -20.00
N PHE A 224 -4.29 -10.73 -19.37
CA PHE A 224 -4.88 -11.09 -18.10
C PHE A 224 -5.83 -12.28 -18.28
N GLU A 225 -5.54 -13.35 -17.53
CA GLU A 225 -6.29 -14.59 -17.58
C GLU A 225 -7.71 -14.40 -17.00
N PRO A 226 -8.77 -14.78 -17.74
CA PRO A 226 -10.13 -14.73 -17.24
C PRO A 226 -10.29 -15.43 -15.88
N LYS A 227 -11.13 -14.85 -15.02
CA LYS A 227 -11.48 -15.43 -13.72
C LYS A 227 -12.97 -15.76 -13.68
N ALA A 228 -13.33 -16.82 -12.96
CA ALA A 228 -14.72 -17.26 -12.85
C ALA A 228 -15.64 -16.24 -12.18
N THR A 229 -15.10 -15.36 -11.32
CA THR A 229 -15.88 -14.35 -10.60
C THR A 229 -15.25 -12.98 -10.74
N ARG A 230 -16.09 -11.94 -10.76
CA ARG A 230 -15.73 -10.51 -10.85
C ARG A 230 -14.73 -10.18 -11.98
N PHE A 231 -14.90 -10.82 -13.13
CA PHE A 231 -14.21 -10.54 -14.38
C PHE A 231 -15.25 -10.45 -15.49
N TRP A 232 -15.08 -9.51 -16.42
CA TRP A 232 -15.94 -9.37 -17.60
C TRP A 232 -15.16 -8.71 -18.74
N ILE A 233 -15.72 -8.76 -19.94
CA ILE A 233 -15.22 -8.06 -21.13
C ILE A 233 -16.35 -7.13 -21.57
N ASP A 234 -16.05 -5.86 -21.84
CA ASP A 234 -17.05 -4.92 -22.34
C ASP A 234 -17.24 -5.03 -23.86
N ASP A 235 -18.15 -4.21 -24.41
CA ASP A 235 -18.50 -4.16 -25.83
C ASP A 235 -17.33 -3.73 -26.73
N THR A 236 -16.33 -3.04 -26.18
CA THR A 236 -15.10 -2.65 -26.89
C THR A 236 -14.03 -3.74 -26.89
N GLY A 237 -14.26 -4.86 -26.18
CA GLY A 237 -13.28 -5.92 -25.99
C GLY A 237 -12.32 -5.69 -24.83
N GLN A 238 -12.45 -4.61 -24.06
CA GLN A 238 -11.62 -4.34 -22.91
C GLN A 238 -11.94 -5.32 -21.77
N LYS A 239 -10.90 -5.95 -21.23
CA LYS A 239 -11.00 -6.83 -20.06
C LYS A 239 -11.07 -6.04 -18.75
N TRP A 240 -11.91 -6.50 -17.84
CA TRP A 240 -12.14 -5.88 -16.54
C TRP A 240 -12.03 -6.88 -15.40
N ARG A 241 -11.54 -6.40 -14.25
CA ARG A 241 -11.48 -7.13 -12.99
C ARG A 241 -11.96 -6.22 -11.86
N SER A 242 -12.84 -6.71 -10.99
CA SER A 242 -13.15 -6.00 -9.74
C SER A 242 -12.59 -6.74 -8.51
N LEU A 243 -12.21 -5.97 -7.50
CA LEU A 243 -11.69 -6.45 -6.22
C LEU A 243 -12.54 -5.85 -5.10
N GLY A 244 -12.95 -6.67 -4.12
CA GLY A 244 -13.88 -6.26 -3.06
C GLY A 244 -13.26 -5.74 -1.78
N ASN A 245 -11.94 -5.65 -1.78
CA ASN A 245 -11.14 -5.31 -0.63
C ASN A 245 -10.13 -4.23 -0.98
N ILE A 246 -10.55 -3.24 -1.77
CA ILE A 246 -9.74 -2.07 -2.09
C ILE A 246 -10.07 -0.94 -1.14
N CYS A 247 -9.10 -0.08 -0.86
CA CYS A 247 -9.33 1.18 -0.17
C CYS A 247 -8.28 2.20 -0.56
N TRP A 248 -8.60 3.47 -0.32
CA TRP A 248 -7.65 4.57 -0.43
C TRP A 248 -6.94 4.76 0.91
N PHE A 249 -5.65 5.08 0.86
CA PHE A 249 -4.81 5.44 1.99
C PHE A 249 -4.30 6.87 1.79
N THR A 250 -4.32 7.67 2.85
CA THR A 250 -3.87 9.06 2.80
C THR A 250 -3.29 9.53 4.13
N ASN A 251 -2.55 10.62 4.09
CA ASN A 251 -2.13 11.41 5.24
C ASN A 251 -2.45 12.92 5.07
N LEU A 252 -3.38 13.23 4.15
CA LEU A 252 -4.04 14.51 3.99
C LEU A 252 -5.33 14.54 4.80
N ASP A 253 -5.53 15.60 5.58
CA ASP A 253 -6.67 15.65 6.49
C ASP A 253 -7.99 15.73 5.73
N ILE A 254 -8.98 14.95 6.17
CA ILE A 254 -10.28 14.82 5.49
C ILE A 254 -11.42 14.81 6.50
N GLN A 255 -12.58 15.32 6.10
CA GLN A 255 -13.74 15.42 6.99
C GLN A 255 -14.17 14.06 7.56
N LYS A 256 -14.17 13.00 6.75
CA LYS A 256 -14.52 11.63 7.16
C LYS A 256 -13.78 11.16 8.41
N ARG A 257 -12.52 11.56 8.56
CA ARG A 257 -11.64 11.18 9.68
C ARG A 257 -12.13 11.74 11.03
N HIS A 258 -12.97 12.76 10.99
CA HIS A 258 -13.51 13.45 12.17
C HIS A 258 -14.98 13.11 12.42
N GLU A 259 -15.58 12.25 11.60
CA GLU A 259 -16.96 11.77 11.82
C GLU A 259 -17.02 10.87 13.05
N GLU A 260 -17.99 11.13 13.94
CA GLU A 260 -18.22 10.26 15.09
C GLU A 260 -19.09 9.06 14.69
N LEU A 261 -18.67 7.86 15.10
CA LEU A 261 -19.46 6.66 14.95
C LEU A 261 -20.57 6.65 16.00
N ILE A 262 -21.83 6.64 15.55
CA ILE A 262 -22.98 6.57 16.46
C ILE A 262 -23.03 5.18 17.11
N LEU A 263 -22.89 5.14 18.44
CA LEU A 263 -22.93 3.92 19.24
C LEU A 263 -24.27 3.79 19.96
N TYR A 264 -24.97 2.68 19.75
CA TYR A 264 -26.31 2.46 20.31
C TYR A 264 -26.50 1.06 20.92
N LYS A 265 -25.52 0.18 20.78
CA LYS A 265 -25.55 -1.15 21.39
C LYS A 265 -25.11 -1.08 22.85
N ARG A 266 -25.64 -2.02 23.64
CA ARG A 266 -25.30 -2.20 25.06
C ARG A 266 -24.50 -3.50 25.20
N TYR A 267 -23.51 -3.49 26.07
CA TYR A 267 -22.70 -4.66 26.35
C TYR A 267 -23.51 -5.76 27.06
N SER A 268 -23.35 -6.99 26.59
CA SER A 268 -23.69 -8.22 27.33
C SER A 268 -22.61 -9.28 27.10
N PRO A 269 -22.25 -10.09 28.11
CA PRO A 269 -21.26 -11.15 27.95
C PRO A 269 -21.62 -12.19 26.87
N GLU A 270 -22.92 -12.39 26.62
CA GLU A 270 -23.43 -13.37 25.64
C GLU A 270 -23.23 -12.89 24.20
N GLU A 271 -23.50 -11.61 23.91
CA GLU A 271 -23.32 -11.04 22.57
C GLU A 271 -21.85 -10.69 22.28
N TYR A 272 -21.09 -10.33 23.32
CA TYR A 272 -19.71 -9.85 23.25
C TYR A 272 -18.77 -10.74 24.08
N PRO A 273 -18.58 -12.01 23.68
CA PRO A 273 -17.74 -12.94 24.41
C PRO A 273 -16.29 -12.44 24.49
N LYS A 274 -15.64 -12.72 25.61
CA LYS A 274 -14.21 -12.49 25.79
C LYS A 274 -13.41 -13.48 24.93
N TYR A 275 -12.21 -13.08 24.52
CA TYR A 275 -11.28 -14.02 23.91
C TYR A 275 -10.65 -14.94 24.97
N ASP A 276 -10.35 -16.16 24.58
CA ASP A 276 -9.70 -17.15 25.45
C ASP A 276 -8.24 -16.74 25.74
N ASN A 277 -7.62 -16.00 24.82
CA ASN A 277 -6.18 -15.73 24.77
C ASN A 277 -5.79 -14.25 24.65
N TYR A 278 -6.76 -13.35 24.78
CA TYR A 278 -6.55 -11.89 24.84
C TYR A 278 -7.48 -11.30 25.90
N GLY A 279 -6.98 -10.30 26.63
CA GLY A 279 -7.75 -9.43 27.53
C GLY A 279 -8.65 -8.44 26.79
N ALA A 280 -9.49 -8.91 25.86
CA ALA A 280 -10.42 -8.11 25.10
C ALA A 280 -11.73 -8.86 24.81
N ILE A 281 -12.82 -8.12 24.56
CA ILE A 281 -14.07 -8.69 24.05
C ILE A 281 -14.07 -8.75 22.53
N ASN A 282 -14.84 -9.67 21.96
CA ASN A 282 -15.05 -9.75 20.53
C ASN A 282 -16.25 -8.93 20.09
N VAL A 283 -16.03 -8.00 19.17
CA VAL A 283 -17.08 -7.28 18.46
C VAL A 283 -17.11 -7.76 17.01
N ASN A 284 -18.22 -8.39 16.60
CA ASN A 284 -18.29 -9.02 15.28
C ASN A 284 -18.40 -8.01 14.14
N LYS A 285 -19.09 -6.89 14.36
CA LYS A 285 -19.30 -5.84 13.34
C LYS A 285 -19.07 -4.46 13.94
N VAL A 286 -18.56 -3.52 13.13
CA VAL A 286 -18.32 -2.13 13.55
C VAL A 286 -19.57 -1.46 14.13
N LYS A 287 -20.74 -1.69 13.53
CA LYS A 287 -22.02 -1.16 14.01
C LYS A 287 -22.51 -1.76 15.35
N GLU A 288 -21.85 -2.83 15.81
CA GLU A 288 -22.18 -3.51 17.05
C GLU A 288 -21.27 -3.07 18.21
N ILE A 289 -20.39 -2.07 18.02
CA ILE A 289 -19.56 -1.55 19.12
C ILE A 289 -20.48 -1.02 20.25
N PRO A 290 -20.35 -1.54 21.49
CA PRO A 290 -21.18 -1.12 22.62
C PRO A 290 -20.80 0.28 23.12
N SER A 291 -21.80 1.08 23.50
CA SER A 291 -21.65 2.46 23.98
C SER A 291 -21.36 2.58 25.48
N ASP A 292 -21.37 1.46 26.21
CA ASP A 292 -21.20 1.38 27.66
C ASP A 292 -20.11 0.40 28.08
N TYR A 293 -19.17 0.10 27.18
CA TYR A 293 -17.99 -0.70 27.46
C TYR A 293 -16.72 0.12 27.23
N ASP A 294 -15.93 0.28 28.30
CA ASP A 294 -14.69 1.08 28.28
C ASP A 294 -13.42 0.20 28.18
N GLY A 295 -13.58 -1.12 28.20
CA GLY A 295 -12.47 -2.07 28.06
C GLY A 295 -11.98 -2.21 26.62
N VAL A 296 -10.96 -3.06 26.42
CA VAL A 296 -10.39 -3.34 25.10
C VAL A 296 -11.38 -4.17 24.27
N MET A 297 -11.61 -3.73 23.03
CA MET A 297 -12.50 -4.37 22.08
C MET A 297 -11.72 -4.84 20.85
N GLY A 298 -11.86 -6.12 20.49
CA GLY A 298 -11.40 -6.66 19.22
C GLY A 298 -12.45 -6.44 18.13
N VAL A 299 -12.19 -5.50 17.22
CA VAL A 299 -13.06 -5.14 16.11
C VAL A 299 -12.51 -5.67 14.77
N PRO A 300 -13.35 -5.85 13.73
CA PRO A 300 -12.87 -6.19 12.38
C PRO A 300 -11.93 -5.11 11.82
N ILE A 301 -11.04 -5.47 10.90
CA ILE A 301 -10.13 -4.52 10.24
C ILE A 301 -10.87 -3.40 9.48
N THR A 302 -12.12 -3.66 9.07
CA THR A 302 -12.99 -2.68 8.42
C THR A 302 -13.40 -1.52 9.33
N PHE A 303 -13.16 -1.63 10.64
CA PHE A 303 -13.26 -0.51 11.57
C PHE A 303 -12.43 0.70 11.13
N MET A 304 -11.29 0.50 10.47
CA MET A 304 -10.44 1.61 10.02
C MET A 304 -11.13 2.56 9.02
N ASP A 305 -12.19 2.11 8.34
CA ASP A 305 -13.03 2.98 7.51
C ASP A 305 -13.80 4.03 8.32
N LYS A 306 -14.08 3.73 9.60
CA LYS A 306 -14.86 4.54 10.55
C LYS A 306 -14.00 5.06 11.71
N TYR A 307 -12.68 4.90 11.62
CA TYR A 307 -11.80 5.27 12.72
C TYR A 307 -11.68 6.79 12.84
N ASN A 308 -12.15 7.29 13.97
CA ASN A 308 -11.94 8.66 14.41
C ASN A 308 -11.05 8.64 15.68
N PRO A 309 -9.85 9.22 15.64
CA PRO A 309 -8.92 9.19 16.77
C PRO A 309 -9.30 10.11 17.93
N LYS A 310 -10.33 10.95 17.79
CA LYS A 310 -10.93 11.66 18.93
C LYS A 310 -11.88 10.77 19.70
N GLN A 311 -12.51 9.80 19.04
CA GLN A 311 -13.49 8.89 19.63
C GLN A 311 -12.87 7.58 20.13
N PHE A 312 -11.85 7.07 19.43
CA PHE A 312 -11.22 5.80 19.75
C PHE A 312 -9.70 5.91 19.80
N GLU A 313 -9.09 5.03 20.58
CA GLU A 313 -7.66 4.75 20.59
C GLU A 313 -7.42 3.36 19.99
N ILE A 314 -6.45 3.25 19.08
CA ILE A 314 -5.97 1.95 18.60
C ILE A 314 -4.88 1.48 19.55
N ILE A 315 -5.16 0.39 20.25
CA ILE A 315 -4.25 -0.24 21.21
C ILE A 315 -3.29 -1.20 20.52
N GLY A 316 -3.75 -1.84 19.44
CA GLY A 316 -2.98 -2.86 18.76
C GLY A 316 -3.82 -3.64 17.74
N MET A 317 -3.29 -4.79 17.33
CA MET A 317 -3.99 -5.80 16.54
C MET A 317 -3.60 -7.19 17.03
N ALA A 318 -4.39 -8.20 16.68
CA ALA A 318 -4.02 -9.59 16.92
C ALA A 318 -2.59 -9.89 16.41
N GLU A 319 -1.91 -10.83 17.05
CA GLU A 319 -0.54 -11.21 16.70
C GLU A 319 -0.40 -11.87 15.33
N ASP A 320 0.84 -11.92 14.84
CA ASP A 320 1.22 -12.69 13.66
C ASP A 320 2.57 -13.35 13.91
N ASN A 321 2.52 -14.48 14.62
CA ASN A 321 3.65 -15.32 15.00
C ASN A 321 4.77 -14.54 15.73
N GLY A 322 4.40 -13.78 16.78
CA GLY A 322 5.35 -13.09 17.66
C GLY A 322 5.99 -11.83 17.06
N ARG A 323 5.41 -11.27 15.99
CA ARG A 323 5.91 -10.06 15.31
C ARG A 323 4.81 -9.01 15.10
N GLY A 324 3.65 -9.20 15.71
CA GLY A 324 2.50 -8.30 15.64
C GLY A 324 2.59 -7.17 16.65
N TYR A 325 1.47 -6.46 16.78
CA TYR A 325 1.33 -5.31 17.68
C TYR A 325 0.17 -5.59 18.62
N SER A 326 0.25 -6.65 19.44
CA SER A 326 -0.79 -7.00 20.41
C SER A 326 -1.22 -5.80 21.26
N GLY A 327 -0.28 -4.91 21.61
CA GLY A 327 -0.56 -3.80 22.52
C GLY A 327 -0.58 -4.29 23.96
N VAL A 328 0.06 -3.55 24.86
CA VAL A 328 0.34 -4.01 26.23
C VAL A 328 -0.93 -4.39 26.99
N GLU A 329 -2.04 -3.70 26.73
CA GLU A 329 -3.31 -3.93 27.42
C GLU A 329 -4.09 -5.15 26.90
N SER A 330 -3.87 -5.61 25.67
CA SER A 330 -4.62 -6.76 25.13
C SER A 330 -4.12 -8.11 25.68
N LYS A 331 -2.94 -8.15 26.31
CA LYS A 331 -2.38 -9.31 27.05
C LYS A 331 -2.51 -10.64 26.29
N TRP A 332 -1.82 -10.74 25.15
CA TRP A 332 -1.70 -11.99 24.41
C TRP A 332 -1.03 -13.09 25.25
N ASP A 333 -1.56 -14.32 25.19
CA ASP A 333 -1.06 -15.49 25.94
C ASP A 333 0.32 -16.02 25.49
N GLY A 334 0.82 -15.59 24.34
CA GLY A 334 2.09 -16.05 23.77
C GLY A 334 2.01 -17.36 22.99
N ILE A 335 0.84 -17.98 22.87
CA ILE A 335 0.65 -19.32 22.30
C ILE A 335 -0.01 -19.22 20.92
N ASN A 336 -1.26 -18.76 20.86
CA ASN A 336 -2.01 -18.68 19.59
C ASN A 336 -2.11 -17.24 19.12
N PRO A 337 -1.50 -16.86 17.98
CA PRO A 337 -1.53 -15.48 17.52
C PRO A 337 -2.93 -15.00 17.07
N HIS A 338 -3.82 -15.92 16.72
CA HIS A 338 -5.20 -15.59 16.36
C HIS A 338 -6.04 -15.33 17.61
N CYS A 339 -7.03 -14.44 17.52
CA CYS A 339 -8.02 -14.32 18.58
C CYS A 339 -8.89 -15.58 18.63
N VAL A 340 -9.04 -16.20 19.81
CA VAL A 340 -9.75 -17.47 19.99
C VAL A 340 -11.01 -17.23 20.82
N ILE A 341 -12.13 -17.85 20.41
CA ILE A 341 -13.35 -17.92 21.22
C ILE A 341 -13.83 -19.36 21.22
N ASN A 342 -13.97 -19.95 22.41
CA ASN A 342 -14.39 -21.34 22.57
C ASN A 342 -13.52 -22.30 21.74
N GLY A 343 -12.20 -22.09 21.76
CA GLY A 343 -11.23 -22.90 21.01
C GLY A 343 -11.20 -22.68 19.49
N ARG A 344 -11.99 -21.74 18.94
CA ARG A 344 -12.04 -21.45 17.49
C ARG A 344 -11.38 -20.13 17.14
N ASN A 345 -10.46 -20.17 16.18
CA ASN A 345 -9.80 -18.99 15.64
C ASN A 345 -10.82 -18.05 14.98
N LYS A 346 -10.64 -16.76 15.23
CA LYS A 346 -11.32 -15.66 14.52
C LYS A 346 -10.39 -15.04 13.50
N TYR A 347 -11.00 -14.35 12.53
CA TYR A 347 -10.27 -13.47 11.63
C TYR A 347 -9.52 -12.39 12.40
N LYS A 348 -8.49 -11.83 11.76
CA LYS A 348 -7.64 -10.78 12.32
C LYS A 348 -8.48 -9.63 12.89
N ARG A 349 -8.14 -9.21 14.12
CA ARG A 349 -8.82 -8.13 14.85
C ARG A 349 -7.88 -6.96 15.10
N ILE A 350 -8.45 -5.75 15.13
CA ILE A 350 -7.82 -4.55 15.67
C ILE A 350 -8.34 -4.37 17.08
N PHE A 351 -7.46 -4.05 18.02
CA PHE A 351 -7.82 -3.77 19.40
C PHE A 351 -7.98 -2.27 19.59
N ILE A 352 -9.15 -1.86 20.07
CA ILE A 352 -9.49 -0.46 20.30
C ILE A 352 -10.01 -0.23 21.72
N LYS A 353 -9.90 1.00 22.19
CA LYS A 353 -10.61 1.53 23.37
C LYS A 353 -11.32 2.80 23.00
N ARG A 354 -12.39 3.13 23.71
CA ARG A 354 -13.03 4.45 23.61
C ARG A 354 -12.18 5.48 24.34
N LYS A 355 -12.09 6.67 23.78
CA LYS A 355 -11.56 7.83 24.49
C LYS A 355 -12.69 8.44 25.31
N GLN A 356 -12.39 8.75 26.57
CA GLN A 356 -13.29 9.45 27.48
C GLN A 356 -13.23 10.95 27.24
#